data_AF-A0A6L5ZIS4-F1
#
_entry.id   AF-A0A6L5ZIS4-F1
#
_cell.length_a   1.000
_cell.length_b   1.000
_cell.length_c   1.000
_cell.angle_alpha   90.00
_cell.angle_beta   90.00
_cell.angle_gamma   90.00
#
_symmetry.space_group_name_H-M   'P 1'
#
loop_
_entity.id
_entity.type
_entity.pdbx_description
1 polymer ?
#
loop_
_entity_poly.entity_id
_entity_poly.type
_entity_poly.pdbx_seq_one_letter_code
_entity_poly.pdbx_strand_id
1 'polypeptide(L)'
;DIHEPVPNYEKDLGGLVESFFDRLDQNRAVWRLNWELWDDPRLSQPWRNEEAQIFDLPPPNLVPERVLLRVERQTMRRLTDETIAFSIRVHQRPLADVIKQPGALLQLRSAFLGEGGSILASKKLGSLRVPVLEWLAGTG
;
A
#
# COMPACT_ATOMS: atom_id res chain seq x y z
N ASP A 1 20.55 -7.17 -3.41
CA ASP A 1 19.41 -7.35 -4.35
C ASP A 1 18.32 -6.33 -3.97
N ILE A 2 17.45 -5.86 -4.87
CA ILE A 2 16.32 -4.97 -4.46
C ILE A 2 15.25 -5.73 -3.65
N HIS A 3 15.22 -7.06 -3.72
CA HIS A 3 14.28 -7.93 -3.00
C HIS A 3 14.82 -8.42 -1.65
N GLU A 4 16.08 -8.09 -1.32
CA GLU A 4 16.74 -8.42 -0.07
C GLU A 4 15.95 -8.09 1.22
N PRO A 5 15.17 -6.99 1.31
CA PRO A 5 14.41 -6.70 2.53
C PRO A 5 13.13 -7.54 2.70
N VAL A 6 12.80 -8.44 1.76
CA VAL A 6 11.64 -9.32 1.87
C VAL A 6 12.09 -10.69 2.41
N PRO A 7 11.70 -11.07 3.65
CA PRO A 7 12.10 -12.35 4.23
C PRO A 7 11.68 -13.53 3.35
N ASN A 8 12.59 -14.51 3.17
CA ASN A 8 12.38 -15.74 2.38
C ASN A 8 11.99 -15.52 0.91
N TYR A 9 12.25 -14.35 0.33
CA TYR A 9 11.83 -14.02 -1.03
C TYR A 9 12.23 -15.07 -2.07
N GLU A 10 13.50 -15.47 -2.11
CA GLU A 10 13.99 -16.45 -3.10
C GLU A 10 13.26 -17.79 -3.00
N LYS A 11 12.99 -18.25 -1.78
CA LYS A 11 12.37 -19.55 -1.51
C LYS A 11 10.87 -19.56 -1.85
N ASP A 12 10.16 -18.49 -1.49
CA ASP A 12 8.70 -18.48 -1.48
C ASP A 12 8.10 -17.71 -2.68
N LEU A 13 8.86 -16.78 -3.28
CA LEU A 13 8.35 -15.82 -4.27
C LEU A 13 9.21 -15.71 -5.53
N GLY A 14 10.51 -16.01 -5.46
CA GLY A 14 11.47 -15.79 -6.56
C GLY A 14 11.00 -16.37 -7.90
N GLY A 15 10.80 -17.69 -7.96
CA GLY A 15 10.38 -18.35 -9.20
C GLY A 15 8.99 -17.92 -9.71
N LEU A 16 8.06 -17.57 -8.81
CA LEU A 16 6.75 -17.03 -9.19
C LEU A 16 6.87 -15.65 -9.83
N VAL A 17 7.75 -14.82 -9.30
CA VAL A 17 8.01 -13.46 -9.81
C VAL A 17 8.76 -13.51 -11.13
N GLU A 18 9.79 -14.35 -11.27
CA GLU A 18 10.50 -14.58 -12.53
C GLU A 18 9.52 -15.06 -13.61
N SER A 19 8.76 -16.11 -13.33
CA SER A 19 7.74 -16.63 -14.25
C SER A 19 6.68 -15.59 -14.64
N PHE A 20 6.37 -14.66 -13.73
CA PHE A 20 5.48 -13.54 -14.04
C PHE A 20 6.12 -12.55 -15.03
N PHE A 21 7.38 -12.18 -14.82
CA PHE A 21 8.09 -11.28 -15.72
C PHE A 21 8.30 -11.90 -17.11
N ASP A 22 8.58 -13.20 -17.19
CA ASP A 22 8.68 -13.95 -18.46
C ASP A 22 7.40 -13.86 -19.29
N ARG A 23 6.23 -13.86 -18.64
CA ARG A 23 4.92 -13.76 -19.30
C ARG A 23 4.52 -12.35 -19.74
N LEU A 24 5.32 -11.32 -19.44
CA LEU A 24 5.01 -9.96 -19.88
C LEU A 24 5.13 -9.85 -21.40
N ASP A 25 4.13 -9.19 -22.00
CA ASP A 25 3.99 -9.05 -23.44
C ASP A 25 4.16 -7.58 -23.85
N GLN A 26 4.64 -7.33 -25.07
CA GLN A 26 4.87 -5.97 -25.57
C GLN A 26 3.55 -5.22 -25.86
N ASN A 27 2.49 -5.95 -26.22
CA ASN A 27 1.17 -5.43 -26.58
C ASN A 27 0.20 -5.39 -25.40
N ARG A 28 0.54 -6.01 -24.26
CA ARG A 28 -0.31 -6.06 -23.08
C ARG A 28 0.42 -5.64 -21.81
N ALA A 29 -0.02 -4.53 -21.23
CA ALA A 29 0.36 -4.15 -19.88
C ALA A 29 -0.45 -4.92 -18.83
N VAL A 30 0.18 -5.26 -17.72
CA VAL A 30 -0.48 -5.74 -16.51
C VAL A 30 -0.33 -4.71 -15.41
N TRP A 31 -1.24 -4.72 -14.43
CA TRP A 31 -1.20 -3.77 -13.33
C TRP A 31 -1.63 -4.42 -12.02
N ARG A 32 -1.15 -3.85 -10.92
CA ARG A 32 -1.57 -4.16 -9.56
C ARG A 32 -1.70 -2.88 -8.74
N LEU A 33 -2.41 -2.97 -7.62
CA LEU A 33 -2.45 -1.90 -6.64
C LEU A 33 -1.59 -2.29 -5.45
N ASN A 34 -0.70 -1.39 -5.06
CA ASN A 34 -0.16 -1.33 -3.71
C ASN A 34 -0.83 -0.16 -2.97
N TRP A 35 -0.85 -0.18 -1.65
CA TRP A 35 -1.51 0.84 -0.85
C TRP A 35 -0.91 0.92 0.55
N GLU A 36 -0.84 2.10 1.14
CA GLU A 36 -0.26 2.31 2.47
C GLU A 36 -0.98 3.49 3.14
N LEU A 37 -0.83 3.62 4.45
CA LEU A 37 -1.28 4.80 5.19
C LEU A 37 -0.09 5.69 5.52
N TRP A 38 -0.30 6.99 5.36
CA TRP A 38 0.71 8.02 5.51
C TRP A 38 0.13 9.21 6.28
N ASP A 39 0.92 9.91 7.07
CA ASP A 39 0.54 11.17 7.75
C ASP A 39 1.11 12.42 7.07
N ASP A 40 1.84 12.24 5.96
CA ASP A 40 2.51 13.29 5.21
C ASP A 40 2.04 13.32 3.73
N PRO A 41 1.53 14.46 3.23
CA PRO A 41 1.04 14.59 1.86
C PRO A 41 2.13 14.73 0.80
N ARG A 42 3.42 14.77 1.15
CA ARG A 42 4.49 14.87 0.14
C ARG A 42 4.53 13.62 -0.74
N LEU A 43 4.54 13.83 -2.07
CA LEU A 43 4.62 12.74 -3.05
C LEU A 43 6.00 12.09 -3.09
N SER A 44 7.05 12.91 -3.01
CA SER A 44 8.45 12.48 -3.00
C SER A 44 8.88 12.14 -1.58
N GLN A 45 9.29 10.89 -1.37
CA GLN A 45 9.63 10.35 -0.06
C GLN A 45 10.93 9.55 -0.21
N PRO A 46 12.09 10.20 -0.09
CA PRO A 46 13.38 9.59 -0.44
C PRO A 46 13.92 8.63 0.65
N TRP A 47 13.12 8.31 1.66
CA TRP A 47 13.51 7.51 2.82
C TRP A 47 13.36 6.01 2.55
N ARG A 48 14.26 5.19 3.09
CA ARG A 48 14.21 3.72 2.97
C ARG A 48 13.28 3.20 4.08
N ASN A 49 12.24 2.44 3.71
CA ASN A 49 11.07 1.93 4.48
C ASN A 49 11.09 1.86 6.04
N GLU A 50 12.23 1.68 6.71
CA GLU A 50 12.30 1.67 8.18
C GLU A 50 12.47 3.08 8.78
N GLU A 51 12.90 4.05 7.96
CA GLU A 51 13.11 5.46 8.31
C GLU A 51 11.97 6.37 7.83
N ALA A 52 10.89 5.80 7.27
CA ALA A 52 9.69 6.56 6.94
C ALA A 52 9.06 7.03 8.25
N GLN A 53 9.61 8.12 8.78
CA GLN A 53 9.16 8.79 9.98
C GLN A 53 7.70 9.17 9.71
N ILE A 54 6.80 8.59 10.50
CA ILE A 54 5.58 9.31 10.82
C ILE A 54 6.07 10.63 11.40
N PHE A 55 5.80 11.72 10.70
CA PHE A 55 6.29 13.03 11.06
C PHE A 55 5.57 13.54 12.31
N ASP A 56 4.29 13.19 12.47
CA ASP A 56 3.50 13.49 13.65
C ASP A 56 2.27 12.56 13.77
N LEU A 57 2.29 11.68 14.77
CA LEU A 57 1.17 10.76 15.06
C LEU A 57 -0.09 11.56 15.41
N PRO A 58 -1.17 11.49 14.61
CA PRO A 58 -2.37 12.25 14.91
C PRO A 58 -3.08 11.66 16.13
N PRO A 59 -3.69 12.48 17.00
CA PRO A 59 -4.64 11.97 17.97
C PRO A 59 -5.83 11.31 17.23
N PRO A 60 -6.52 10.31 17.82
CA PRO A 60 -7.55 9.53 17.13
C PRO A 60 -8.65 10.37 16.47
N ASN A 61 -9.04 11.48 17.09
CA ASN A 61 -10.08 12.37 16.58
C ASN A 61 -9.66 13.18 15.33
N LEU A 62 -8.38 13.21 14.98
CA LEU A 62 -7.85 13.87 13.78
C LEU A 62 -7.36 12.89 12.71
N VAL A 63 -7.55 11.58 12.93
CA VAL A 63 -7.16 10.54 11.97
C VAL A 63 -7.82 10.73 10.59
N PRO A 64 -9.13 11.00 10.46
CA PRO A 64 -9.76 11.18 9.16
C PRO A 64 -9.08 12.26 8.30
N GLU A 65 -8.71 13.38 8.92
CA GLU A 65 -8.18 14.55 8.23
C GLU A 65 -6.69 14.44 7.95
N ARG A 66 -5.93 13.83 8.86
CA ARG A 66 -4.46 13.82 8.81
C ARG A 66 -3.88 12.56 8.17
N VAL A 67 -4.59 11.44 8.24
CA VAL A 67 -4.11 10.19 7.64
C VAL A 67 -4.61 10.08 6.21
N LEU A 68 -3.67 9.79 5.31
CA LEU A 68 -3.87 9.64 3.89
C LEU A 68 -3.83 8.16 3.52
N LEU A 69 -4.82 7.70 2.77
CA LEU A 69 -4.69 6.49 1.99
C LEU A 69 -3.86 6.79 0.74
N ARG A 70 -2.64 6.25 0.68
CA ARG A 70 -1.78 6.28 -0.49
C ARG A 70 -1.98 5.00 -1.28
N VAL A 71 -2.30 5.10 -2.57
CA VAL A 71 -2.46 3.96 -3.49
C VAL A 71 -1.48 4.12 -4.64
N GLU A 72 -0.69 3.09 -4.87
CA GLU A 72 0.22 2.99 -5.99
C GLU A 72 -0.38 2.08 -7.06
N ARG A 73 -0.72 2.67 -8.20
CA ARG A 73 -1.03 1.90 -9.41
C ARG A 73 0.27 1.55 -10.10
N GLN A 74 0.69 0.32 -9.88
CA GLN A 74 1.91 -0.24 -10.44
C GLN A 74 1.58 -0.92 -11.76
N THR A 75 2.22 -0.52 -12.85
CA THR A 75 2.00 -1.06 -14.20
C THR A 75 3.31 -1.63 -14.74
N MET A 76 3.23 -2.80 -15.36
CA MET A 76 4.37 -3.53 -15.92
C MET A 76 4.07 -3.88 -17.37
N ARG A 77 5.01 -3.58 -18.28
CA ARG A 77 4.91 -3.94 -19.70
C ARG A 77 6.29 -4.20 -20.28
N ARG A 78 6.41 -5.22 -21.13
CA ARG A 78 7.65 -5.46 -21.88
C ARG A 78 7.81 -4.38 -22.95
N LEU A 79 9.00 -3.77 -23.04
CA LEU A 79 9.35 -2.80 -24.07
C LEU A 79 10.19 -3.43 -25.18
N THR A 80 11.15 -4.26 -24.79
CA THR A 80 12.01 -5.08 -25.66
C THR A 80 12.17 -6.45 -25.01
N ASP A 81 12.90 -7.37 -25.63
CA ASP A 81 13.11 -8.70 -25.08
C ASP A 81 13.87 -8.67 -23.73
N GLU A 82 14.69 -7.66 -23.50
CA GLU A 82 15.49 -7.48 -22.29
C GLU A 82 14.97 -6.36 -21.36
N THR A 83 13.97 -5.58 -21.78
CA THR A 83 13.54 -4.37 -21.06
C THR A 83 12.07 -4.44 -20.66
N ILE A 84 11.79 -4.17 -19.38
CA ILE A 84 10.44 -4.01 -18.83
C ILE A 84 10.28 -2.57 -18.34
N ALA A 85 9.21 -1.91 -18.78
CA ALA A 85 8.75 -0.67 -18.17
C ALA A 85 7.96 -0.99 -16.90
N PHE A 86 8.47 -0.53 -15.77
CA PHE A 86 7.74 -0.48 -14.51
C PHE A 86 7.41 0.96 -14.16
N SER A 87 6.12 1.29 -14.09
CA SER A 87 5.66 2.63 -13.74
C SER A 87 4.80 2.59 -12.48
N ILE A 88 5.03 3.56 -11.59
CA ILE A 88 4.23 3.74 -10.39
C ILE A 88 3.50 5.07 -10.49
N ARG A 89 2.16 5.02 -10.50
CA ARG A 89 1.33 6.22 -10.35
C ARG A 89 0.76 6.26 -8.94
N VAL A 90 1.10 7.31 -8.20
CA VAL A 90 0.66 7.52 -6.83
C VAL A 90 -0.65 8.31 -6.82
N HIS A 91 -1.62 7.83 -6.04
CA HIS A 91 -2.84 8.53 -5.67
C HIS A 91 -2.86 8.66 -4.14
N GLN A 92 -3.26 9.82 -3.62
CA GLN A 92 -3.40 10.01 -2.17
C GLN A 92 -4.70 10.75 -1.85
N ARG A 93 -5.40 10.29 -0.80
CA ARG A 93 -6.66 10.90 -0.32
C ARG A 93 -6.72 10.82 1.20
N PRO A 94 -7.16 11.89 1.90
CA PRO A 94 -7.45 11.81 3.33
C PRO A 94 -8.50 10.74 3.61
N LEU A 95 -8.40 10.05 4.74
CA LEU A 95 -9.39 9.05 5.14
C LEU A 95 -10.79 9.65 5.26
N ALA A 96 -10.92 10.92 5.64
CA ALA A 96 -12.17 11.67 5.66
C ALA A 96 -12.90 11.68 4.30
N ASP A 97 -12.16 11.68 3.20
CA ASP A 97 -12.73 11.59 1.85
C ASP A 97 -12.99 10.15 1.42
N VAL A 98 -12.11 9.23 1.82
CA VAL A 98 -12.23 7.80 1.49
C VAL A 98 -13.49 7.22 2.11
N ILE A 99 -13.78 7.50 3.38
CA ILE A 99 -14.93 6.94 4.10
C ILE A 99 -16.28 7.46 3.61
N LYS A 100 -16.31 8.53 2.79
CA LYS A 100 -17.53 8.99 2.12
C LYS A 100 -18.00 8.00 1.04
N GLN A 101 -17.13 7.11 0.58
CA GLN A 101 -17.49 6.07 -0.38
C GLN A 101 -18.30 4.94 0.30
N PRO A 102 -19.42 4.49 -0.28
CA PRO A 102 -20.23 3.42 0.29
C PRO A 102 -19.41 2.17 0.61
N GLY A 103 -19.49 1.70 1.86
CA GLY A 103 -18.81 0.49 2.33
C GLY A 103 -17.30 0.65 2.61
N ALA A 104 -16.68 1.79 2.32
CA ALA A 104 -15.25 1.98 2.51
C ALA A 104 -14.82 1.90 3.98
N LEU A 105 -15.61 2.45 4.91
CA LEU A 105 -15.33 2.35 6.35
C LEU A 105 -15.32 0.89 6.83
N LEU A 106 -16.29 0.08 6.40
CA LEU A 106 -16.34 -1.35 6.73
C LEU A 106 -15.16 -2.11 6.14
N GLN A 107 -14.81 -1.85 4.88
CA GLN A 107 -13.62 -2.47 4.26
C GLN A 107 -12.33 -2.09 4.98
N LEU A 108 -12.20 -0.82 5.39
CA LEU A 108 -11.07 -0.35 6.17
C LEU A 108 -11.01 -1.06 7.54
N ARG A 109 -12.15 -1.23 8.22
CA ARG A 109 -12.22 -2.01 9.47
C ARG A 109 -11.78 -3.45 9.27
N SER A 110 -12.34 -4.16 8.29
CA SER A 110 -11.98 -5.56 8.03
C SER A 110 -10.49 -5.70 7.71
N ALA A 111 -9.91 -4.75 6.96
CA ALA A 111 -8.48 -4.71 6.68
C ALA A 111 -7.61 -4.59 7.94
N PHE A 112 -8.04 -3.78 8.92
CA PHE A 112 -7.29 -3.50 10.13
C PHE A 112 -7.45 -4.55 11.23
N LEU A 113 -8.65 -5.12 11.33
CA LEU A 113 -9.02 -6.16 12.30
C LEU A 113 -8.62 -7.57 11.84
N GLY A 114 -8.21 -7.72 10.57
CA GLY A 114 -7.84 -9.02 10.00
C GLY A 114 -9.03 -9.96 9.82
N GLU A 115 -10.25 -9.43 9.86
CA GLU A 115 -11.47 -10.20 9.70
C GLU A 115 -11.64 -10.64 8.23
N GLY A 116 -12.06 -11.89 8.02
CA GLY A 116 -12.40 -12.42 6.70
C GLY A 116 -11.22 -12.88 5.83
N GLY A 117 -10.05 -13.17 6.40
CA GLY A 117 -8.91 -13.71 5.64
C GLY A 117 -8.38 -12.74 4.57
N SER A 118 -8.64 -11.45 4.75
CA SER A 118 -8.30 -10.42 3.78
C SER A 118 -6.78 -10.30 3.61
N ILE A 119 -6.32 -10.34 2.35
CA ILE A 119 -4.94 -10.04 1.92
C ILE A 119 -4.41 -8.71 2.52
N LEU A 120 -5.29 -7.83 2.97
CA LEU A 120 -4.99 -6.54 3.60
C LEU A 120 -4.37 -6.64 5.00
N ALA A 121 -4.53 -7.76 5.72
CA ALA A 121 -3.99 -7.96 7.07
C ALA A 121 -2.44 -8.04 7.13
N SER A 122 -1.80 -8.23 5.98
CA SER A 122 -0.35 -8.45 5.85
C SER A 122 0.50 -7.18 5.81
N LYS A 123 -0.10 -5.99 5.76
CA LYS A 123 0.66 -4.75 5.63
C LYS A 123 1.17 -4.25 6.97
N LYS A 124 2.46 -3.92 6.99
CA LYS A 124 3.08 -3.15 8.08
C LYS A 124 2.47 -1.75 8.07
N LEU A 125 1.43 -1.55 8.87
CA LEU A 125 0.77 -0.25 9.09
C LEU A 125 1.59 0.69 9.98
N GLY A 126 2.76 0.24 10.41
CA GLY A 126 3.69 1.00 11.26
C GLY A 126 3.01 1.53 12.52
N SER A 127 3.46 2.71 12.93
CA SER A 127 2.98 3.40 14.12
C SER A 127 1.59 4.05 13.93
N LEU A 128 1.05 4.13 12.70
CA LEU A 128 -0.34 4.58 12.44
C LEU A 128 -1.39 3.55 12.88
N ARG A 129 -0.99 2.30 13.12
CA ARG A 129 -1.92 1.23 13.49
C ARG A 129 -2.77 1.59 14.71
N VAL A 130 -2.14 2.09 15.78
CA VAL A 130 -2.82 2.40 17.05
C VAL A 130 -3.85 3.52 16.90
N PRO A 131 -3.49 4.75 16.46
CA PRO A 131 -4.46 5.83 16.37
C PRO A 131 -5.60 5.51 15.38
N VAL A 132 -5.32 4.79 14.29
CA VAL A 132 -6.37 4.36 13.35
C VAL A 132 -7.33 3.35 13.99
N LEU A 133 -6.84 2.38 14.76
CA LEU A 133 -7.71 1.43 15.46
C LEU A 133 -8.58 2.13 16.52
N GLU A 134 -8.01 3.07 17.29
CA GLU A 134 -8.75 3.85 18.29
C GLU A 134 -9.84 4.71 17.62
N TRP A 135 -9.53 5.35 16.50
CA TRP A 135 -10.50 6.09 15.71
C TRP A 135 -11.62 5.17 15.19
N LEU A 136 -11.28 4.01 14.63
CA LEU A 136 -12.24 3.04 14.09
C LEU A 136 -13.19 2.50 15.16
N ALA A 137 -12.70 2.32 16.39
CA ALA A 137 -13.50 1.88 17.54
C ALA A 137 -14.46 2.97 18.06
N GLY A 138 -14.09 4.25 17.90
CA GLY A 138 -14.92 5.39 18.27
C GLY A 138 -15.96 5.79 17.20
N THR A 139 -15.81 5.30 15.97
CA THR A 139 -16.86 5.39 14.95
C THR A 139 -17.85 4.24 15.19
N GLY A 140 -19.16 4.48 15.11
CA GLY A 140 -20.18 3.42 15.14
C GLY A 140 -20.31 2.79 13.78
#